data_AF-A0A1J0R8V8-F1
#
_entry.id   AF-A0A1J0R8V8-F1
#
_cell.length_a   1.000
_cell.length_b   1.000
_cell.length_c   1.000
_cell.angle_alpha   90.00
_cell.angle_beta   90.00
_cell.angle_gamma   90.00
#
_symmetry.space_group_name_H-M   'P 1'
#
loop_
_entity.id
_entity.type
_entity.pdbx_description
1 polymer ?
#
loop_
_entity_poly.entity_id
_entity_poly.type
_entity_poly.pdbx_seq_one_letter_code
_entity_poly.pdbx_strand_id
1 'polypeptide(L)'
;VRLTLDFFLRNKTAPGRTGRGFVKESVNKLGNRLLALGLGVILKVAVATHYPMQHAAWKPACELVADLRHISSIGFTSLTNRDATAKSAKTASLIAQLYGVSNKDKSQEYEAAALSIALSRYEQQERTSFMTAVKTAIEATKSAKNLAGAIVGTIDVFAVATKGSVYCLGNTNGNTDDTAAKASYGCSYTLNELAAGANLPGNDNIGATGYTKLTDDANGDSMTSATGSKCILAEHGSSHTAFSDSDGTYNRLVGGLFDLTTTQKFKRGGYAAVKARTDRKTDEPQTTAFHDFQALKQSFMAAPTTEEAALITNIVSNGMLKTAIAEQLALRKYEKKTSTHENEAEQIIKTKYKLEGNTIK
;
A
#
# COMPACT_ATOMS: atom_id res chain seq x y z
N VAL A 1 34.31 -1.05 22.91
CA VAL A 1 35.38 -0.06 22.66
C VAL A 1 34.82 1.32 22.96
N ARG A 2 35.13 1.84 24.15
CA ARG A 2 34.80 3.18 24.65
C ARG A 2 35.93 4.11 24.22
N LEU A 3 35.65 5.28 23.65
CA LEU A 3 36.61 6.37 23.59
C LEU A 3 35.91 7.71 23.82
N THR A 4 36.09 8.19 25.05
CA THR A 4 36.03 9.58 25.51
C THR A 4 37.19 10.36 24.90
N LEU A 5 37.03 11.67 24.65
CA LEU A 5 38.07 12.67 24.98
C LEU A 5 37.55 14.11 24.92
N ASP A 6 37.49 14.73 26.10
CA ASP A 6 37.54 16.19 26.32
C ASP A 6 38.99 16.68 26.16
N PHE A 7 39.21 17.86 25.57
CA PHE A 7 40.12 18.96 26.02
C PHE A 7 40.39 19.96 24.88
N PHE A 8 40.13 21.26 25.08
CA PHE A 8 41.20 22.24 25.29
C PHE A 8 40.67 23.63 25.71
N LEU A 9 41.44 24.25 26.58
CA LEU A 9 41.21 25.51 27.30
C LEU A 9 41.93 26.69 26.63
N ARG A 10 41.42 27.90 26.95
CA ARG A 10 42.09 29.22 27.05
C ARG A 10 42.49 29.96 25.77
N ASN A 11 41.98 31.18 25.64
CA ASN A 11 42.88 32.35 25.69
C ASN A 11 42.21 33.60 26.30
N LYS A 12 42.96 34.30 27.16
CA LYS A 12 42.62 35.57 27.84
C LYS A 12 43.27 36.72 27.07
N THR A 13 42.59 37.87 26.97
CA THR A 13 43.20 39.21 27.09
C THR A 13 42.13 40.30 27.28
N ALA A 14 42.27 41.09 28.36
CA ALA A 14 41.72 42.44 28.57
C ALA A 14 42.88 43.47 28.33
N PRO A 15 42.83 44.81 28.60
CA PRO A 15 41.83 45.65 29.31
C PRO A 15 41.65 47.14 28.87
N GLY A 16 40.71 47.87 29.54
CA GLY A 16 40.72 49.35 29.80
C GLY A 16 39.92 50.22 28.80
N ARG A 17 39.29 51.37 29.12
CA ARG A 17 39.36 52.31 30.26
C ARG A 17 38.22 53.39 30.15
N THR A 18 37.54 53.69 31.28
CA THR A 18 37.11 55.02 31.85
C THR A 18 36.31 56.14 31.14
N GLY A 19 35.30 56.66 31.87
CA GLY A 19 34.82 58.08 31.95
C GLY A 19 33.28 58.20 31.72
N ARG A 20 32.36 58.52 32.66
CA ARG A 20 32.17 59.47 33.79
C ARG A 20 31.80 60.92 33.36
N GLY A 21 30.59 61.37 33.72
CA GLY A 21 30.14 62.79 33.82
C GLY A 21 28.85 63.12 33.01
N PHE A 22 27.64 63.13 33.57
CA PHE A 22 26.93 64.22 34.30
C PHE A 22 26.73 65.53 33.49
N VAL A 23 25.47 65.87 33.14
CA VAL A 23 24.80 67.19 33.37
C VAL A 23 23.27 66.99 33.26
N LYS A 24 22.56 67.66 34.17
CA LYS A 24 21.12 67.74 34.41
C LYS A 24 20.77 69.22 34.25
N GLU A 25 19.79 69.61 33.41
CA GLU A 25 18.92 70.77 33.67
C GLU A 25 17.79 71.01 32.63
N SER A 26 16.59 71.26 33.21
CA SER A 26 15.51 72.21 32.85
C SER A 26 14.88 72.20 31.44
N VAL A 27 13.60 71.81 31.24
CA VAL A 27 12.32 72.46 31.64
C VAL A 27 12.14 73.87 31.02
N ASN A 28 11.43 73.97 29.88
CA ASN A 28 10.05 74.51 29.76
C ASN A 28 9.68 75.00 28.34
N LYS A 29 8.45 74.61 27.95
CA LYS A 29 7.38 75.40 27.28
C LYS A 29 7.31 75.62 25.75
N LEU A 30 6.06 75.41 25.33
CA LEU A 30 5.27 75.97 24.22
C LEU A 30 5.39 75.35 22.81
N GLY A 31 4.23 74.96 22.26
CA GLY A 31 4.06 74.95 20.81
C GLY A 31 3.15 73.87 20.24
N ASN A 32 1.87 73.89 20.62
CA ASN A 32 0.79 73.14 20.00
C ASN A 32 0.82 73.23 18.46
N ARG A 33 0.98 72.11 17.72
CA ARG A 33 0.40 71.88 16.38
C ARG A 33 0.67 70.47 15.83
N LEU A 34 -0.42 69.69 15.75
CA LEU A 34 -0.80 68.75 14.70
C LEU A 34 0.32 68.08 13.87
N LEU A 35 0.48 66.76 14.04
CA LEU A 35 -0.04 65.74 13.09
C LEU A 35 0.29 64.35 13.62
N ALA A 36 -0.75 63.62 14.03
CA ALA A 36 -0.70 62.22 14.38
C ALA A 36 -0.47 61.40 13.10
N LEU A 37 0.80 61.06 12.82
CA LEU A 37 1.14 59.85 12.07
C LEU A 37 1.31 58.73 13.08
N GLY A 38 0.18 58.26 13.61
CA GLY A 38 0.11 57.00 14.33
C GLY A 38 0.38 55.87 13.34
N LEU A 39 1.66 55.57 13.11
CA LEU A 39 2.08 54.34 12.46
C LEU A 39 1.76 53.20 13.44
N GLY A 40 0.49 52.80 13.45
CA GLY A 40 0.03 51.59 14.13
C GLY A 40 0.67 50.41 13.44
N VAL A 41 1.88 50.05 13.85
CA VAL A 41 2.41 48.71 13.60
C VAL A 41 1.49 47.77 14.36
N ILE A 42 0.45 47.30 13.69
CA ILE A 42 -0.29 46.11 14.09
C ILE A 42 0.72 44.97 13.93
N LEU A 43 1.53 44.73 14.96
CA LEU A 43 2.16 43.44 15.16
C LEU A 43 1.00 42.45 15.25
N LYS A 44 0.67 41.79 14.13
CA LYS A 44 -0.07 40.55 14.15
C LYS A 44 0.79 39.58 14.95
N VAL A 45 0.61 39.57 16.26
CA VAL A 45 1.06 38.46 17.09
C VAL A 45 0.16 37.31 16.66
N ALA A 46 0.65 36.51 15.71
CA ALA A 46 0.05 35.21 15.44
C ALA A 46 0.19 34.43 16.76
N VAL A 47 -0.90 34.35 17.52
CA VAL A 47 -0.95 33.51 18.71
C VAL A 47 -0.91 32.08 18.18
N ALA A 48 0.21 31.41 18.40
CA ALA A 48 0.41 30.07 17.91
C ALA A 48 -0.61 29.13 18.57
N THR A 49 -1.45 28.50 17.76
CA THR A 49 -2.56 27.67 18.23
C THR A 49 -2.17 26.22 18.41
N HIS A 50 -1.13 25.71 17.73
CA HIS A 50 -0.51 24.40 17.99
C HIS A 50 -1.52 23.26 18.21
N TYR A 51 -2.48 23.07 17.31
CA TYR A 51 -3.53 22.08 17.54
C TYR A 51 -3.04 20.64 17.34
N PRO A 52 -3.57 19.67 18.11
CA PRO A 52 -3.30 18.25 17.88
C PRO A 52 -4.12 17.71 16.71
N MET A 53 -3.64 16.65 16.06
CA MET A 53 -4.42 15.90 15.07
C MET A 53 -5.57 15.16 15.76
N GLN A 54 -6.81 15.41 15.33
CA GLN A 54 -7.94 14.59 15.74
C GLN A 54 -7.88 13.19 15.10
N HIS A 55 -8.66 12.24 15.64
CA HIS A 55 -8.85 10.92 15.02
C HIS A 55 -9.12 10.98 13.52
N ALA A 56 -9.97 11.90 13.06
CA ALA A 56 -10.33 12.03 11.63
C ALA A 56 -9.11 12.28 10.71
N ALA A 57 -8.01 12.82 11.25
CA ALA A 57 -6.76 13.01 10.53
C ALA A 57 -5.89 11.74 10.54
N TRP A 58 -5.62 11.14 11.71
CA TRP A 58 -4.57 10.12 11.79
C TRP A 58 -5.09 8.67 11.84
N LYS A 59 -6.28 8.44 12.40
CA LYS A 59 -6.82 7.08 12.59
C LYS A 59 -7.08 6.33 11.27
N PRO A 60 -7.70 6.93 10.24
CA PRO A 60 -7.89 6.26 8.95
C PRO A 60 -6.58 5.79 8.29
N ALA A 61 -5.48 6.53 8.48
CA ALA A 61 -4.17 6.15 7.96
C ALA A 61 -3.63 4.90 8.69
N CYS A 62 -3.85 4.82 10.01
CA CYS A 62 -3.50 3.63 10.78
C CYS A 62 -4.35 2.41 10.42
N GLU A 63 -5.65 2.58 10.21
CA GLU A 63 -6.53 1.49 9.79
C GLU A 63 -6.09 0.94 8.42
N LEU A 64 -5.68 1.82 7.50
CA LEU A 64 -5.11 1.41 6.22
C LEU A 64 -3.82 0.58 6.39
N VAL A 65 -2.96 0.89 7.35
CA VAL A 65 -1.73 0.12 7.62
C VAL A 65 -2.04 -1.35 7.93
N ALA A 66 -3.12 -1.62 8.66
CA ALA A 66 -3.54 -2.99 8.97
C ALA A 66 -3.82 -3.80 7.70
N ASP A 67 -4.58 -3.22 6.76
CA ASP A 67 -4.92 -3.87 5.48
C ASP A 67 -3.71 -4.00 4.55
N LEU A 68 -2.87 -2.96 4.46
CA LEU A 68 -1.63 -3.00 3.67
C LEU A 68 -0.70 -4.13 4.14
N ARG A 69 -0.71 -4.45 5.43
CA ARG A 69 0.10 -5.53 5.98
C ARG A 69 -0.42 -6.91 5.62
N HIS A 70 -1.72 -7.04 5.37
CA HIS A 70 -2.37 -8.30 5.00
C HIS A 70 -2.04 -8.73 3.56
N ILE A 71 -1.64 -7.79 2.69
CA ILE A 71 -1.33 -8.03 1.27
C ILE A 71 -0.30 -9.15 1.05
N SER A 72 0.69 -9.28 1.93
CA SER A 72 1.68 -10.36 1.83
C SER A 72 1.07 -11.76 1.98
N SER A 73 0.11 -11.92 2.90
CA SER A 73 -0.59 -13.19 3.12
C SER A 73 -1.56 -13.51 1.97
N ILE A 74 -2.17 -12.49 1.34
CA ILE A 74 -2.98 -12.65 0.13
C ILE A 74 -2.14 -13.20 -1.02
N GLY A 75 -0.97 -12.59 -1.25
CA GLY A 75 -0.01 -13.06 -2.25
C GLY A 75 0.43 -14.49 -1.98
N PHE A 76 0.82 -14.79 -0.74
CA PHE A 76 1.23 -16.13 -0.32
C PHE A 76 0.13 -17.18 -0.51
N THR A 77 -1.11 -16.85 -0.17
CA THR A 77 -2.29 -17.72 -0.37
C THR A 77 -2.51 -18.02 -1.85
N SER A 78 -2.51 -16.99 -2.70
CA SER A 78 -2.66 -17.16 -4.15
C SER A 78 -1.57 -18.07 -4.73
N LEU A 79 -0.31 -17.86 -4.34
CA LEU A 79 0.81 -18.69 -4.79
C LEU A 79 0.69 -20.14 -4.33
N THR A 80 0.32 -20.37 -3.07
CA THR A 80 0.11 -21.72 -2.52
C THR A 80 -0.99 -22.46 -3.29
N ASN A 81 -2.10 -21.78 -3.59
CA ASN A 81 -3.22 -22.37 -4.32
C ASN A 81 -2.87 -22.69 -5.79
N ARG A 82 -2.06 -21.85 -6.43
CA ARG A 82 -1.53 -22.11 -7.78
C ARG A 82 -0.60 -23.32 -7.80
N ASP A 83 0.33 -23.42 -6.84
CA ASP A 83 1.22 -24.57 -6.73
C ASP A 83 0.45 -25.88 -6.49
N ALA A 84 -0.56 -25.85 -5.61
CA ALA A 84 -1.45 -26.99 -5.37
C ALA A 84 -2.20 -27.40 -6.65
N THR A 85 -2.73 -26.43 -7.42
CA THR A 85 -3.41 -26.69 -8.69
C THR A 85 -2.47 -27.33 -9.72
N ALA A 86 -1.25 -26.81 -9.87
CA ALA A 86 -0.24 -27.37 -10.77
C ALA A 86 0.14 -28.81 -10.37
N LYS A 87 0.30 -29.08 -9.06
CA LYS A 87 0.56 -30.43 -8.55
C LYS A 87 -0.59 -31.39 -8.86
N SER A 88 -1.84 -30.97 -8.65
CA SER A 88 -3.00 -31.80 -8.97
C SER A 88 -3.11 -32.09 -10.47
N ALA A 89 -2.90 -31.09 -11.33
CA ALA A 89 -2.85 -31.28 -12.78
C ALA A 89 -1.76 -32.27 -13.22
N LYS A 90 -0.56 -32.18 -12.61
CA LYS A 90 0.53 -33.14 -12.84
C LYS A 90 0.13 -34.57 -12.46
N THR A 91 -0.45 -34.74 -11.28
CA THR A 91 -0.89 -36.05 -10.79
C THR A 91 -1.95 -36.64 -11.73
N ALA A 92 -2.96 -35.86 -12.10
CA ALA A 92 -4.00 -36.29 -13.03
C ALA A 92 -3.42 -36.67 -14.41
N SER A 93 -2.43 -35.92 -14.92
CA SER A 93 -1.72 -36.25 -16.16
C SER A 93 -1.02 -37.61 -16.09
N LEU A 94 -0.34 -37.89 -14.97
CA LEU A 94 0.33 -39.18 -14.75
C LEU A 94 -0.66 -40.33 -14.63
N ILE A 95 -1.79 -40.14 -13.93
CA ILE A 95 -2.86 -41.13 -13.84
C ILE A 95 -3.43 -41.43 -15.23
N ALA A 96 -3.72 -40.40 -16.03
CA ALA A 96 -4.20 -40.58 -17.40
C ALA A 96 -3.18 -41.35 -18.27
N GLN A 97 -1.89 -41.07 -18.13
CA GLN A 97 -0.84 -41.80 -18.85
C GLN A 97 -0.79 -43.27 -18.45
N LEU A 98 -0.84 -43.57 -17.15
CA LEU A 98 -0.85 -44.94 -16.63
C LEU A 98 -2.09 -45.70 -17.10
N TYR A 99 -3.25 -45.04 -17.11
CA TYR A 99 -4.49 -45.60 -17.66
C TYR A 99 -4.35 -45.97 -19.13
N GLY A 100 -3.71 -45.11 -19.95
CA GLY A 100 -3.44 -45.40 -21.36
C GLY A 100 -2.57 -46.64 -21.56
N VAL A 101 -1.49 -46.78 -20.79
CA VAL A 101 -0.53 -47.90 -20.91
C VAL A 101 -1.08 -49.22 -20.34
N SER A 102 -1.91 -49.16 -19.29
CA SER A 102 -2.46 -50.36 -18.65
C SER A 102 -3.68 -50.94 -19.39
N ASN A 103 -4.31 -50.17 -20.28
CA ASN A 103 -5.44 -50.65 -21.07
C ASN A 103 -4.98 -51.38 -22.34
N LYS A 104 -5.57 -52.55 -22.58
CA LYS A 104 -5.31 -53.35 -23.79
C LYS A 104 -6.05 -52.81 -25.04
N ASP A 105 -6.99 -51.89 -24.84
CA ASP A 105 -7.76 -51.27 -25.90
C ASP A 105 -7.03 -50.03 -26.46
N LYS A 106 -6.53 -50.15 -27.69
CA LYS A 106 -5.83 -49.09 -28.41
C LYS A 106 -6.67 -47.82 -28.65
N SER A 107 -8.00 -47.91 -28.60
CA SER A 107 -8.87 -46.74 -28.71
C SER A 107 -8.82 -45.87 -27.45
N GLN A 108 -8.74 -46.50 -26.27
CA GLN A 108 -8.64 -45.83 -24.98
C GLN A 108 -7.24 -45.33 -24.68
N GLU A 109 -6.21 -46.02 -25.18
CA GLU A 109 -4.80 -45.58 -25.11
C GLU A 109 -4.61 -44.16 -25.68
N TYR A 110 -5.20 -43.92 -26.86
CA TYR A 110 -5.14 -42.64 -27.55
C TYR A 110 -5.87 -41.51 -26.79
N GLU A 111 -7.07 -41.78 -26.26
CA GLU A 111 -7.85 -40.78 -25.51
C GLU A 111 -7.13 -40.41 -24.21
N ALA A 112 -6.58 -41.41 -23.52
CA ALA A 112 -5.81 -41.24 -22.31
C ALA A 112 -4.49 -40.48 -22.55
N ALA A 113 -3.82 -40.73 -23.68
CA ALA A 113 -2.64 -39.97 -24.10
C ALA A 113 -2.98 -38.49 -24.36
N ALA A 114 -4.08 -38.22 -25.08
CA ALA A 114 -4.54 -36.84 -25.33
C ALA A 114 -4.90 -36.12 -24.02
N LEU A 115 -5.60 -36.80 -23.10
CA LEU A 115 -5.92 -36.27 -21.78
C LEU A 115 -4.67 -35.94 -20.97
N SER A 116 -3.70 -36.85 -20.94
CA SER A 116 -2.42 -36.66 -20.25
C SER A 116 -1.65 -35.45 -20.80
N ILE A 117 -1.59 -35.29 -22.14
CA ILE A 117 -0.95 -34.15 -22.79
C ILE A 117 -1.66 -32.83 -22.42
N ALA A 118 -2.99 -32.81 -22.45
CA ALA A 118 -3.76 -31.62 -22.12
C ALA A 118 -3.56 -31.19 -20.65
N LEU A 119 -3.58 -32.14 -19.71
CA LEU A 119 -3.31 -31.88 -18.29
C LEU A 119 -1.86 -31.42 -18.05
N SER A 120 -0.89 -32.00 -18.75
CA SER A 120 0.50 -31.56 -18.72
C SER A 120 0.68 -30.13 -19.24
N ARG A 121 -0.03 -29.75 -20.32
CA ARG A 121 -0.04 -28.37 -20.83
C ARG A 121 -0.66 -27.40 -19.85
N TYR A 122 -1.74 -27.80 -19.19
CA TYR A 122 -2.38 -27.00 -18.15
C TYR A 122 -1.45 -26.79 -16.95
N GLU A 123 -0.74 -27.83 -16.52
CA GLU A 123 0.30 -27.71 -15.48
C GLU A 123 1.41 -26.72 -15.88
N GLN A 124 1.91 -26.79 -17.11
CA GLN A 124 2.91 -25.85 -17.62
C GLN A 124 2.38 -24.41 -17.70
N GLN A 125 1.11 -24.23 -18.07
CA GLN A 125 0.45 -22.93 -18.07
C GLN A 125 0.37 -22.36 -16.65
N GLU A 126 -0.03 -23.17 -15.66
CA GLU A 126 -0.08 -22.75 -14.26
C GLU A 126 1.32 -22.41 -13.72
N ARG A 127 2.37 -23.18 -14.07
CA ARG A 127 3.77 -22.85 -13.72
C ARG A 127 4.25 -21.55 -14.34
N THR A 128 3.91 -21.30 -15.61
CA THR A 128 4.29 -20.06 -16.28
C THR A 128 3.58 -18.88 -15.63
N SER A 129 2.29 -19.05 -15.33
CA SER A 129 1.47 -18.06 -14.63
C SER A 129 1.94 -17.85 -13.19
N PHE A 130 2.50 -18.88 -12.54
CA PHE A 130 3.06 -18.80 -11.20
C PHE A 130 4.19 -17.78 -11.11
N MET A 131 5.14 -17.76 -12.05
CA MET A 131 6.24 -16.79 -12.03
C MET A 131 5.75 -15.35 -12.18
N THR A 132 4.76 -15.11 -13.05
CA THR A 132 4.08 -13.82 -13.16
C THR A 132 3.38 -13.46 -11.85
N ALA A 133 2.67 -14.40 -11.23
CA ALA A 133 1.99 -14.20 -9.96
C ALA A 133 2.99 -13.91 -8.81
N VAL A 134 4.17 -14.54 -8.80
CA VAL A 134 5.24 -14.27 -7.83
C VAL A 134 5.69 -12.83 -7.96
N LYS A 135 5.97 -12.35 -9.18
CA LYS A 135 6.36 -10.96 -9.41
C LYS A 135 5.28 -10.00 -8.91
N THR A 136 4.02 -10.22 -9.29
CA THR A 136 2.89 -9.38 -8.86
C THR A 136 2.74 -9.35 -7.34
N ALA A 137 2.83 -10.50 -6.67
CA ALA A 137 2.73 -10.61 -5.21
C ALA A 137 3.89 -9.91 -4.49
N ILE A 138 5.11 -10.02 -5.01
CA ILE A 138 6.30 -9.33 -4.47
C ILE A 138 6.16 -7.82 -4.66
N GLU A 139 5.76 -7.37 -5.85
CA GLU A 139 5.60 -5.94 -6.14
C GLU A 139 4.52 -5.30 -5.25
N ALA A 140 3.37 -5.96 -5.11
CA ALA A 140 2.29 -5.53 -4.21
C ALA A 140 2.72 -5.53 -2.74
N THR A 141 3.43 -6.56 -2.29
CA THR A 141 3.98 -6.60 -0.93
C THR A 141 4.96 -5.45 -0.70
N LYS A 142 5.90 -5.24 -1.63
CA LYS A 142 6.93 -4.20 -1.50
C LYS A 142 6.29 -2.82 -1.41
N SER A 143 5.38 -2.49 -2.32
CA SER A 143 4.75 -1.16 -2.35
C SER A 143 3.81 -0.95 -1.15
N ALA A 144 3.04 -1.96 -0.76
CA ALA A 144 2.20 -1.90 0.44
C ALA A 144 3.01 -1.70 1.72
N LYS A 145 4.11 -2.44 1.90
CA LYS A 145 4.99 -2.30 3.08
C LYS A 145 5.74 -0.97 3.07
N ASN A 146 6.12 -0.45 1.90
CA ASN A 146 6.70 0.89 1.78
C ASN A 146 5.73 1.98 2.26
N LEU A 147 4.48 1.96 1.76
CA LEU A 147 3.45 2.90 2.20
C LEU A 147 3.13 2.74 3.69
N ALA A 148 2.94 1.51 4.15
CA ALA A 148 2.66 1.23 5.56
C ALA A 148 3.80 1.72 6.48
N GLY A 149 5.05 1.49 6.09
CA GLY A 149 6.22 1.98 6.82
C GLY A 149 6.30 3.50 6.85
N ALA A 150 6.02 4.16 5.73
CA ALA A 150 5.98 5.62 5.67
C ALA A 150 4.89 6.20 6.58
N ILE A 151 3.68 5.62 6.57
CA ILE A 151 2.58 6.03 7.47
C ILE A 151 2.98 5.85 8.93
N VAL A 152 3.43 4.64 9.32
CA VAL A 152 3.79 4.36 10.71
C VAL A 152 4.94 5.24 11.17
N GLY A 153 5.98 5.41 10.35
CA GLY A 153 7.10 6.29 10.68
C GLY A 153 6.66 7.73 10.90
N THR A 154 5.78 8.27 10.06
CA THR A 154 5.24 9.62 10.23
C THR A 154 4.37 9.74 11.49
N ILE A 155 3.46 8.79 11.73
CA ILE A 155 2.64 8.77 12.95
C ILE A 155 3.51 8.64 14.21
N ASP A 156 4.61 7.91 14.14
CA ASP A 156 5.53 7.75 15.27
C ASP A 156 6.29 9.04 15.59
N VAL A 157 6.66 9.84 14.60
CA VAL A 157 7.23 11.18 14.83
C VAL A 157 6.24 12.07 15.60
N PHE A 158 4.95 12.04 15.25
CA PHE A 158 3.92 12.76 15.99
C PHE A 158 3.68 12.16 17.39
N ALA A 159 3.70 10.84 17.51
CA ALA A 159 3.53 10.15 18.78
C ALA A 159 4.61 10.53 19.81
N VAL A 160 5.87 10.65 19.38
CA VAL A 160 6.98 10.99 20.29
C VAL A 160 7.06 12.48 20.61
N ALA A 161 6.37 13.35 19.86
CA ALA A 161 6.27 14.78 20.11
C ALA A 161 5.27 15.09 21.25
N THR A 162 5.45 14.42 22.39
CA THR A 162 4.62 14.53 23.60
C THR A 162 5.48 14.86 24.82
N LYS A 163 4.99 15.78 25.67
CA LYS A 163 5.63 16.12 26.96
C LYS A 163 4.61 16.75 27.92
N GLY A 164 4.32 16.08 29.03
CA GLY A 164 3.35 16.58 30.00
C GLY A 164 1.95 16.66 29.40
N SER A 165 1.42 17.87 29.21
CA SER A 165 0.08 18.13 28.66
C SER A 165 0.07 18.45 27.15
N VAL A 166 1.23 18.37 26.50
CA VAL A 166 1.49 18.64 25.07
C VAL A 166 1.56 17.29 24.34
N TYR A 167 0.82 17.14 23.24
CA TYR A 167 0.72 15.92 22.42
C TYR A 167 0.30 16.28 20.98
N CYS A 168 0.70 15.47 19.99
CA CYS A 168 0.29 15.66 18.60
C CYS A 168 -0.83 14.73 18.12
N LEU A 169 -1.03 13.59 18.78
CA LEU A 169 -2.11 12.66 18.45
C LEU A 169 -3.22 12.80 19.48
N GLY A 170 -4.29 13.49 19.09
CA GLY A 170 -5.46 13.68 19.93
C GLY A 170 -6.55 12.63 19.67
N ASN A 171 -7.48 12.53 20.62
CA ASN A 171 -8.71 11.74 20.48
C ASN A 171 -9.68 12.31 19.40
N THR A 172 -10.93 11.85 19.36
CA THR A 172 -11.96 12.33 18.42
C THR A 172 -12.08 13.85 18.33
N ASN A 173 -11.98 14.55 19.46
CA ASN A 173 -12.13 16.01 19.52
C ASN A 173 -10.79 16.74 19.69
N GLY A 174 -9.67 16.01 19.69
CA GLY A 174 -8.33 16.56 19.93
C GLY A 174 -8.06 17.03 21.37
N ASN A 175 -8.95 16.81 22.33
CA ASN A 175 -8.85 17.41 23.67
C ASN A 175 -8.05 16.57 24.69
N THR A 176 -7.72 15.33 24.36
CA THR A 176 -6.83 14.46 25.16
C THR A 176 -5.83 13.76 24.26
N ASP A 177 -4.66 13.42 24.83
CA ASP A 177 -3.67 12.55 24.20
C ASP A 177 -4.27 11.15 23.98
N ASP A 178 -4.17 10.64 22.76
CA ASP A 178 -4.59 9.28 22.40
C ASP A 178 -3.47 8.51 21.67
N THR A 179 -2.23 8.91 21.90
CA THR A 179 -1.04 8.28 21.31
C THR A 179 -0.97 6.77 21.60
N ALA A 180 -1.43 6.34 22.77
CA ALA A 180 -1.43 4.94 23.16
C ALA A 180 -2.34 4.06 22.27
N ALA A 181 -3.40 4.64 21.70
CA ALA A 181 -4.35 3.90 20.86
C ALA A 181 -3.83 3.64 19.44
N LYS A 182 -2.73 4.27 19.00
CA LYS A 182 -2.21 4.13 17.62
C LYS A 182 -2.02 2.66 17.20
N ALA A 183 -1.53 1.82 18.11
CA ALA A 183 -1.30 0.41 17.85
C ALA A 183 -2.62 -0.36 17.68
N SER A 184 -3.64 -0.03 18.49
CA SER A 184 -4.98 -0.63 18.37
C SER A 184 -5.67 -0.30 17.05
N TYR A 185 -5.31 0.83 16.43
CA TYR A 185 -5.79 1.21 15.10
C TYR A 185 -4.91 0.70 13.95
N GLY A 186 -3.84 -0.07 14.22
CA GLY A 186 -2.99 -0.69 13.19
C GLY A 186 -1.61 -0.06 13.00
N CYS A 187 -1.36 1.14 13.53
CA CYS A 187 -0.03 1.77 13.55
C CYS A 187 0.87 1.16 14.63
N SER A 188 1.28 -0.09 14.42
CA SER A 188 2.26 -0.82 15.24
C SER A 188 3.52 -1.13 14.40
N TYR A 189 4.61 -1.61 14.97
CA TYR A 189 5.69 -2.26 14.21
C TYR A 189 5.55 -3.79 14.14
N THR A 190 4.50 -4.35 14.76
CA THR A 190 4.23 -5.78 14.75
C THR A 190 4.11 -6.29 13.30
N LEU A 191 4.94 -7.26 12.96
CA LEU A 191 4.84 -7.98 11.70
C LEU A 191 3.82 -9.11 11.87
N ASN A 192 2.88 -9.21 10.93
CA ASN A 192 2.00 -10.36 10.85
C ASN A 192 2.78 -11.52 10.24
N GLU A 193 2.64 -12.71 10.82
CA GLU A 193 3.09 -13.93 10.17
C GLU A 193 2.36 -14.12 8.83
N LEU A 194 3.04 -14.76 7.88
CA LEU A 194 2.41 -15.14 6.62
C LEU A 194 1.40 -16.25 6.90
N ALA A 195 0.16 -16.00 6.52
CA ALA A 195 -0.93 -16.96 6.65
C ALA A 195 -1.37 -17.47 5.27
N ALA A 196 -1.52 -18.78 5.15
CA ALA A 196 -2.28 -19.38 4.07
C ALA A 196 -3.79 -19.25 4.36
N GLY A 197 -4.62 -19.14 3.31
CA GLY A 197 -6.07 -18.94 3.44
C GLY A 197 -6.49 -17.50 3.71
N ALA A 198 -5.61 -16.52 3.41
CA ALA A 198 -5.96 -15.12 3.48
C ALA A 198 -6.98 -14.74 2.40
N ASN A 199 -7.95 -13.91 2.79
CA ASN A 199 -8.96 -13.37 1.89
C ASN A 199 -8.57 -11.96 1.44
N LEU A 200 -9.15 -11.52 0.33
CA LEU A 200 -9.09 -10.11 -0.04
C LEU A 200 -9.73 -9.26 1.06
N PRO A 201 -9.14 -8.10 1.42
CA PRO A 201 -9.78 -7.17 2.33
C PRO A 201 -11.12 -6.71 1.75
N GLY A 202 -12.06 -6.38 2.64
CA GLY A 202 -13.29 -5.69 2.25
C GLY A 202 -12.99 -4.33 1.62
N ASN A 203 -14.01 -3.70 1.03
CA ASN A 203 -13.85 -2.40 0.37
C ASN A 203 -13.80 -1.20 1.34
N ASP A 204 -13.71 -1.47 2.65
CA ASP A 204 -13.84 -0.46 3.71
C ASP A 204 -12.68 0.51 3.74
N ASN A 205 -11.43 0.06 3.57
CA ASN A 205 -10.25 0.94 3.52
C ASN A 205 -9.59 0.99 2.14
N ILE A 206 -9.69 -0.09 1.34
CA ILE A 206 -9.17 -0.15 -0.03
C ILE A 206 -10.31 -0.51 -0.98
N GLY A 207 -10.93 0.52 -1.56
CA GLY A 207 -12.03 0.40 -2.50
C GLY A 207 -11.58 0.16 -3.94
N ALA A 208 -12.54 0.23 -4.87
CA ALA A 208 -12.28 0.01 -6.30
C ALA A 208 -11.46 1.13 -6.96
N THR A 209 -11.53 2.35 -6.41
CA THR A 209 -10.91 3.56 -6.99
C THR A 209 -9.79 4.16 -6.12
N GLY A 210 -9.68 3.75 -4.87
CA GLY A 210 -8.71 4.33 -3.95
C GLY A 210 -8.92 3.90 -2.50
N TYR A 211 -8.42 4.70 -1.57
CA TYR A 211 -8.49 4.44 -0.13
C TYR A 211 -9.71 5.11 0.49
N THR A 212 -10.79 4.33 0.69
CA THR A 212 -12.15 4.83 0.94
C THR A 212 -12.26 5.77 2.14
N LYS A 213 -11.57 5.49 3.25
CA LYS A 213 -11.60 6.32 4.47
C LYS A 213 -10.62 7.50 4.45
N LEU A 214 -9.71 7.56 3.48
CA LEU A 214 -8.81 8.70 3.30
C LEU A 214 -9.50 9.77 2.45
N THR A 215 -10.54 10.41 2.99
CA THR A 215 -11.25 11.53 2.34
C THR A 215 -10.44 12.83 2.39
N ASP A 216 -10.64 13.81 1.52
CA ASP A 216 -9.84 15.04 1.64
C ASP A 216 -10.27 15.89 2.85
N ASP A 217 -9.30 16.46 3.58
CA ASP A 217 -9.55 17.51 4.58
C ASP A 217 -8.98 18.83 4.07
N ALA A 218 -9.67 19.41 3.08
CA ALA A 218 -9.25 20.62 2.37
C ALA A 218 -9.07 21.84 3.29
N ASN A 219 -9.82 21.88 4.39
CA ASN A 219 -9.89 23.02 5.31
C ASN A 219 -9.00 22.86 6.55
N GLY A 220 -8.48 21.65 6.79
CA GLY A 220 -7.73 21.29 7.99
C GLY A 220 -8.61 21.30 9.24
N ASP A 221 -9.88 20.90 9.10
CA ASP A 221 -10.84 20.93 10.21
C ASP A 221 -10.60 19.79 11.20
N SER A 222 -10.01 18.68 10.74
CA SER A 222 -9.56 17.56 11.58
C SER A 222 -8.35 17.92 12.46
N MET A 223 -7.93 19.19 12.42
CA MET A 223 -6.90 19.81 13.25
C MET A 223 -7.45 20.91 14.12
N THR A 224 -8.75 21.17 14.14
CA THR A 224 -9.30 22.20 15.02
C THR A 224 -9.67 21.57 16.35
N SER A 225 -9.20 22.10 17.46
CA SER A 225 -9.58 21.59 18.78
C SER A 225 -9.90 22.77 19.68
N ALA A 226 -10.79 22.57 20.66
CA ALA A 226 -11.03 23.58 21.68
C ALA A 226 -9.77 23.87 22.54
N THR A 227 -8.76 23.00 22.44
CA THR A 227 -7.48 23.10 23.14
C THR A 227 -6.33 23.39 22.16
N GLY A 228 -5.76 24.59 22.25
CA GLY A 228 -4.50 24.93 21.58
C GLY A 228 -3.26 24.50 22.39
N SER A 229 -2.06 24.82 21.89
CA SER A 229 -0.77 24.58 22.56
C SER A 229 -0.46 23.09 22.81
N LYS A 230 -0.91 22.20 21.92
CA LYS A 230 -0.74 20.74 22.06
C LYS A 230 0.33 20.16 21.15
N CYS A 231 0.35 20.49 19.87
CA CYS A 231 1.30 19.90 18.94
C CYS A 231 2.33 20.91 18.46
N ILE A 232 3.59 20.70 18.85
CA ILE A 232 4.70 21.57 18.43
C ILE A 232 4.98 21.48 16.93
N LEU A 233 4.60 20.37 16.29
CA LEU A 233 4.81 20.14 14.85
C LEU A 233 3.73 20.80 13.97
N ALA A 234 2.68 21.38 14.56
CA ALA A 234 1.49 21.87 13.86
C ALA A 234 1.53 23.30 13.35
N GLU A 235 2.58 24.03 13.65
CA GLU A 235 2.66 25.45 13.30
C GLU A 235 4.06 25.80 12.79
N HIS A 236 4.10 26.69 11.80
CA HIS A 236 5.31 27.12 11.12
C HIS A 236 5.37 28.64 11.18
N GLY A 237 6.25 29.20 12.02
CA GLY A 237 6.29 30.65 12.30
C GLY A 237 7.67 31.15 12.71
N SER A 238 7.83 32.47 12.80
CA SER A 238 9.13 33.16 12.86
C SER A 238 10.00 32.90 14.11
N SER A 239 9.46 32.32 15.18
CA SER A 239 10.22 32.06 16.43
C SER A 239 10.48 30.58 16.72
N HIS A 240 9.99 29.66 15.89
CA HIS A 240 10.21 28.22 16.04
C HIS A 240 10.51 27.63 14.66
N THR A 241 11.74 27.13 14.50
CA THR A 241 12.35 26.62 13.27
C THR A 241 11.32 26.01 12.33
N ALA A 242 11.04 26.70 11.23
CA ALA A 242 10.03 26.29 10.28
C ALA A 242 10.33 24.88 9.77
N PHE A 243 9.28 24.05 9.66
CA PHE A 243 9.33 22.80 8.89
C PHE A 243 9.13 23.12 7.40
N SER A 244 9.74 24.23 6.95
CA SER A 244 9.76 24.72 5.58
C SER A 244 11.20 24.77 5.10
N ASP A 245 11.40 24.71 3.79
CA ASP A 245 12.68 25.10 3.20
C ASP A 245 12.89 26.63 3.31
N SER A 246 14.06 27.09 2.84
CA SER A 246 14.44 28.51 2.80
C SER A 246 13.48 29.37 1.99
N ASP A 247 12.67 28.76 1.13
CA ASP A 247 11.81 29.41 0.15
C ASP A 247 10.35 29.49 0.65
N GLY A 248 10.08 29.01 1.87
CA GLY A 248 8.75 28.99 2.47
C GLY A 248 7.85 27.88 1.92
N THR A 249 8.42 26.90 1.22
CA THR A 249 7.70 25.69 0.81
C THR A 249 7.67 24.74 1.99
N TYR A 250 6.47 24.37 2.41
CA TYR A 250 6.31 23.45 3.53
C TYR A 250 6.31 21.99 3.06
N ASN A 251 6.69 21.11 3.98
CA ASN A 251 6.88 19.70 3.66
C ASN A 251 5.55 18.95 3.49
N ARG A 252 5.53 18.02 2.54
CA ARG A 252 4.48 17.01 2.40
C ARG A 252 5.02 15.67 2.86
N LEU A 253 4.33 15.01 3.79
CA LEU A 253 4.72 13.69 4.27
C LEU A 253 3.86 12.62 3.60
N VAL A 254 4.46 11.46 3.31
CA VAL A 254 3.80 10.29 2.74
C VAL A 254 2.99 10.64 1.47
N GLY A 255 3.65 11.23 0.47
CA GLY A 255 3.04 11.58 -0.82
C GLY A 255 1.91 12.62 -0.73
N GLY A 256 1.88 13.43 0.33
CA GLY A 256 0.86 14.45 0.58
C GLY A 256 -0.25 14.04 1.55
N LEU A 257 -0.14 12.87 2.20
CA LEU A 257 -1.16 12.40 3.15
C LEU A 257 -1.25 13.37 4.33
N PHE A 258 -0.10 13.82 4.82
CA PHE A 258 -0.01 14.87 5.82
C PHE A 258 0.68 16.05 5.16
N ASP A 259 -0.12 17.08 4.87
CA ASP A 259 0.31 18.29 4.20
C ASP A 259 0.47 19.40 5.24
N LEU A 260 1.71 19.90 5.37
CA LEU A 260 2.10 20.97 6.29
C LEU A 260 2.11 22.36 5.61
N THR A 261 1.53 22.51 4.43
CA THR A 261 1.63 23.72 3.58
C THR A 261 0.88 24.96 4.02
N THR A 262 0.22 24.91 5.18
CA THR A 262 -0.36 26.12 5.75
C THR A 262 0.28 26.42 7.10
N THR A 263 0.49 27.72 7.34
CA THR A 263 1.24 28.26 8.48
C THR A 263 0.70 27.79 9.83
N GLN A 264 -0.60 27.44 9.93
CA GLN A 264 -1.31 27.16 11.19
C GLN A 264 -2.13 25.87 11.21
N LYS A 265 -2.21 25.13 10.09
CA LYS A 265 -3.04 23.93 9.99
C LYS A 265 -2.34 22.85 9.16
N PHE A 266 -2.38 21.62 9.65
CA PHE A 266 -2.21 20.48 8.75
C PHE A 266 -3.45 20.30 7.89
N LYS A 267 -3.24 19.77 6.70
CA LYS A 267 -4.30 19.16 5.90
C LYS A 267 -4.01 17.68 5.75
N ARG A 268 -5.08 16.89 5.73
CA ARG A 268 -4.98 15.50 5.30
C ARG A 268 -5.34 15.39 3.84
N GLY A 269 -4.40 14.95 3.02
CA GLY A 269 -4.67 14.66 1.62
C GLY A 269 -5.69 13.54 1.47
N GLY A 270 -6.68 13.74 0.60
CA GLY A 270 -7.63 12.72 0.20
C GLY A 270 -7.06 11.78 -0.86
N TYR A 271 -7.27 10.47 -0.65
CA TYR A 271 -6.95 9.42 -1.61
C TYR A 271 -8.10 8.46 -1.88
N ALA A 272 -9.35 8.87 -1.62
CA ALA A 272 -10.54 8.11 -1.99
C ALA A 272 -10.59 7.78 -3.50
N ALA A 273 -10.00 8.64 -4.33
CA ALA A 273 -9.69 8.38 -5.73
C ALA A 273 -8.17 8.50 -5.95
N VAL A 274 -7.50 7.37 -6.18
CA VAL A 274 -6.07 7.32 -6.47
C VAL A 274 -5.86 7.66 -7.95
N LYS A 275 -4.83 8.47 -8.22
CA LYS A 275 -4.47 8.87 -9.59
C LYS A 275 -4.17 7.64 -10.44
N ALA A 276 -4.38 7.75 -11.75
CA ALA A 276 -3.92 6.74 -12.69
C ALA A 276 -2.41 6.55 -12.59
N ARG A 277 -1.95 5.30 -12.72
CA ARG A 277 -0.53 4.96 -12.77
C ARG A 277 0.10 5.58 -14.03
N THR A 278 1.24 6.25 -13.86
CA THR A 278 2.03 6.78 -14.99
C THR A 278 3.33 6.02 -15.12
N ASP A 279 4.18 6.05 -14.09
CA ASP A 279 5.40 5.23 -14.01
C ASP A 279 5.62 4.79 -12.55
N ARG A 280 5.64 3.48 -12.34
CA ARG A 280 5.87 2.85 -11.03
C ARG A 280 7.11 3.37 -10.28
N LYS A 281 8.14 3.85 -10.99
CA LYS A 281 9.39 4.33 -10.38
C LYS A 281 9.29 5.75 -9.81
N THR A 282 8.40 6.57 -10.38
CA THR A 282 8.26 7.99 -10.04
C THR A 282 6.90 8.31 -9.42
N ASP A 283 5.92 7.41 -9.56
CA ASP A 283 4.61 7.54 -8.95
C ASP A 283 4.71 7.53 -7.43
N GLU A 284 3.88 8.36 -6.80
CA GLU A 284 3.81 8.48 -5.35
C GLU A 284 3.52 7.11 -4.67
N PRO A 285 4.00 6.89 -3.43
CA PRO A 285 3.88 5.59 -2.76
C PRO A 285 2.45 5.05 -2.68
N GLN A 286 1.47 5.92 -2.44
CA GLN A 286 0.05 5.57 -2.37
C GLN A 286 -0.53 5.12 -3.71
N THR A 287 -0.08 5.74 -4.81
CA THR A 287 -0.47 5.37 -6.18
C THR A 287 0.12 4.02 -6.53
N THR A 288 1.41 3.83 -6.27
CA THR A 288 2.10 2.58 -6.55
C THR A 288 1.50 1.41 -5.76
N ALA A 289 1.28 1.57 -4.45
CA ALA A 289 0.70 0.54 -3.59
C ALA A 289 -0.72 0.14 -4.02
N PHE A 290 -1.56 1.12 -4.36
CA PHE A 290 -2.93 0.87 -4.79
C PHE A 290 -2.96 0.03 -6.07
N HIS A 291 -2.26 0.46 -7.12
CA HIS A 291 -2.29 -0.23 -8.41
C HIS A 291 -1.59 -1.60 -8.38
N ASP A 292 -0.51 -1.76 -7.60
CA ASP A 292 0.10 -3.09 -7.42
C ASP A 292 -0.87 -4.03 -6.66
N PHE A 293 -1.59 -3.54 -5.65
CA PHE A 293 -2.63 -4.32 -4.98
C PHE A 293 -3.78 -4.70 -5.93
N GLN A 294 -4.23 -3.78 -6.79
CA GLN A 294 -5.27 -4.08 -7.78
C GLN A 294 -4.84 -5.16 -8.77
N ALA A 295 -3.57 -5.17 -9.21
CA ALA A 295 -3.02 -6.24 -10.04
C ALA A 295 -2.97 -7.58 -9.30
N LEU A 296 -2.61 -7.58 -8.01
CA LEU A 296 -2.69 -8.78 -7.17
C LEU A 296 -4.13 -9.27 -7.03
N LYS A 297 -5.08 -8.36 -6.77
CA LYS A 297 -6.51 -8.66 -6.62
C LYS A 297 -7.08 -9.32 -7.88
N GLN A 298 -6.70 -8.83 -9.07
CA GLN A 298 -7.12 -9.42 -10.35
C GLN A 298 -6.55 -10.83 -10.60
N SER A 299 -5.36 -11.12 -10.06
CA SER A 299 -4.68 -12.41 -10.22
C SER A 299 -4.84 -13.34 -9.02
N PHE A 300 -5.65 -12.96 -8.04
CA PHE A 300 -5.84 -13.67 -6.79
C PHE A 300 -6.57 -15.01 -7.02
N MET A 301 -5.96 -16.09 -6.53
CA MET A 301 -6.56 -17.42 -6.53
C MET A 301 -7.01 -17.77 -5.11
N ALA A 302 -8.31 -17.67 -4.84
CA ALA A 302 -8.87 -17.87 -3.50
C ALA A 302 -8.80 -19.33 -3.02
N ALA A 303 -8.95 -20.28 -3.96
CA ALA A 303 -8.91 -21.70 -3.68
C ALA A 303 -8.16 -22.44 -4.81
N PRO A 304 -7.49 -23.56 -4.50
CA PRO A 304 -6.86 -24.39 -5.51
C PRO A 304 -7.91 -25.19 -6.30
N THR A 305 -7.59 -25.55 -7.55
CA THR A 305 -8.37 -26.53 -8.32
C THR A 305 -7.71 -27.90 -8.16
N THR A 306 -8.24 -28.73 -7.26
CA THR A 306 -7.69 -30.06 -6.95
C THR A 306 -8.51 -31.21 -7.51
N GLU A 307 -9.80 -30.99 -7.72
CA GLU A 307 -10.73 -32.03 -8.18
C GLU A 307 -10.48 -32.38 -9.65
N GLU A 308 -10.37 -33.67 -9.96
CA GLU A 308 -10.07 -34.16 -11.31
C GLU A 308 -11.12 -33.69 -12.32
N ALA A 309 -12.42 -33.77 -11.99
CA ALA A 309 -13.49 -33.29 -12.86
C ALA A 309 -13.37 -31.79 -13.19
N ALA A 310 -12.94 -30.98 -12.22
CA ALA A 310 -12.73 -29.55 -12.42
C ALA A 310 -11.50 -29.27 -13.29
N LEU A 311 -10.41 -30.04 -13.10
CA LEU A 311 -9.22 -29.96 -13.96
C LEU A 311 -9.55 -30.34 -15.41
N ILE A 312 -10.31 -31.42 -15.61
CA ILE A 312 -10.73 -31.85 -16.95
C ILE A 312 -11.65 -30.79 -17.57
N THR A 313 -12.57 -30.23 -16.80
CA THR A 313 -13.40 -29.11 -17.26
C THR A 313 -12.54 -27.94 -17.74
N ASN A 314 -11.52 -27.53 -16.98
CA ASN A 314 -10.66 -26.42 -17.35
C ASN A 314 -9.93 -26.66 -18.67
N ILE A 315 -9.34 -27.85 -18.87
CA ILE A 315 -8.62 -28.18 -20.12
C ILE A 315 -9.55 -28.36 -21.32
N VAL A 316 -10.82 -28.64 -21.07
CA VAL A 316 -11.84 -28.68 -22.12
C VAL A 316 -12.25 -27.26 -22.49
N SER A 317 -12.61 -26.44 -21.51
CA SER A 317 -13.06 -25.06 -21.73
C SER A 317 -11.99 -24.14 -22.31
N ASN A 318 -10.71 -24.37 -21.99
CA ASN A 318 -9.60 -23.61 -22.57
C ASN A 318 -9.10 -24.17 -23.92
N GLY A 319 -9.71 -25.23 -24.44
CA GLY A 319 -9.39 -25.84 -25.73
C GLY A 319 -8.16 -26.75 -25.74
N MET A 320 -7.42 -26.89 -24.64
CA MET A 320 -6.21 -27.73 -24.59
C MET A 320 -6.49 -29.20 -24.93
N LEU A 321 -7.62 -29.73 -24.46
CA LEU A 321 -8.02 -31.10 -24.77
C LEU A 321 -8.35 -31.27 -26.25
N LYS A 322 -9.05 -30.30 -26.86
CA LYS A 322 -9.36 -30.32 -28.30
C LYS A 322 -8.07 -30.37 -29.12
N THR A 323 -7.10 -29.53 -28.79
CA THR A 323 -5.80 -29.51 -29.45
C THR A 323 -5.05 -30.83 -29.28
N ALA A 324 -5.01 -31.38 -28.06
CA ALA A 324 -4.31 -32.65 -27.80
C ALA A 324 -4.94 -33.83 -28.55
N ILE A 325 -6.28 -33.89 -28.61
CA ILE A 325 -7.02 -34.91 -29.38
C ILE A 325 -6.69 -34.77 -30.88
N ALA A 326 -6.76 -33.56 -31.44
CA ALA A 326 -6.44 -33.34 -32.86
C ALA A 326 -4.99 -33.74 -33.23
N GLU A 327 -4.02 -33.46 -32.35
CA GLU A 327 -2.62 -33.89 -32.52
C GLU A 327 -2.46 -35.39 -32.52
N GLN A 328 -3.12 -36.07 -31.59
CA GLN A 328 -3.05 -37.52 -31.51
C GLN A 328 -3.74 -38.17 -32.73
N LEU A 329 -4.81 -37.57 -33.29
CA LEU A 329 -5.47 -38.09 -34.50
C LEU A 329 -4.55 -37.97 -35.71
N ALA A 330 -3.89 -36.82 -35.85
CA ALA A 330 -2.90 -36.59 -36.90
C ALA A 330 -1.77 -37.62 -36.82
N LEU A 331 -1.24 -37.90 -35.62
CA LEU A 331 -0.19 -38.90 -35.40
C LEU A 331 -0.64 -40.30 -35.82
N ARG A 332 -1.87 -40.73 -35.46
CA ARG A 332 -2.39 -42.05 -35.83
C ARG A 332 -2.61 -42.22 -37.33
N LYS A 333 -2.96 -41.13 -38.03
CA LYS A 333 -3.18 -41.11 -39.48
C LYS A 333 -1.90 -40.79 -40.28
N TYR A 334 -0.75 -40.62 -39.60
CA TYR A 334 0.52 -40.21 -40.20
C TYR A 334 0.44 -38.87 -40.97
N GLU A 335 -0.39 -37.96 -40.47
CA GLU A 335 -0.61 -36.64 -41.05
C GLU A 335 0.21 -35.57 -40.33
N LYS A 336 0.71 -34.58 -41.08
CA LYS A 336 1.47 -33.44 -40.51
C LYS A 336 0.58 -32.31 -40.01
N LYS A 337 -0.68 -32.24 -40.44
CA LYS A 337 -1.59 -31.14 -40.10
C LYS A 337 -2.59 -31.59 -39.04
N THR A 338 -2.69 -30.83 -37.95
CA THR A 338 -3.66 -31.07 -36.88
C THR A 338 -5.03 -30.45 -37.17
N SER A 339 -5.05 -29.38 -37.99
CA SER A 339 -6.25 -28.63 -38.36
C SER A 339 -7.31 -29.45 -39.11
N THR A 340 -6.93 -30.58 -39.71
CA THR A 340 -7.84 -31.50 -40.39
C THR A 340 -8.71 -32.31 -39.42
N HIS A 341 -8.33 -32.37 -38.13
CA HIS A 341 -9.00 -33.21 -37.12
C HIS A 341 -9.73 -32.41 -36.04
N GLU A 342 -9.84 -31.08 -36.16
CA GLU A 342 -10.49 -30.25 -35.14
C GLU A 342 -11.98 -30.56 -34.95
N ASN A 343 -12.70 -30.82 -36.04
CA ASN A 343 -14.13 -31.19 -35.99
C ASN A 343 -14.32 -32.56 -35.35
N GLU A 344 -13.47 -33.53 -35.70
CA GLU A 344 -13.48 -34.87 -35.10
C GLU A 344 -13.18 -34.79 -33.61
N ALA A 345 -12.19 -33.97 -33.23
CA ALA A 345 -11.83 -33.74 -31.83
C ALA A 345 -12.99 -33.14 -31.02
N GLU A 346 -13.72 -32.17 -31.60
CA GLU A 346 -14.87 -31.56 -30.95
C GLU A 346 -16.03 -32.55 -30.76
N GLN A 347 -16.26 -33.45 -31.72
CA GLN A 347 -17.28 -34.50 -31.58
C GLN A 347 -16.92 -35.52 -30.50
N ILE A 348 -15.64 -35.88 -30.38
CA ILE A 348 -15.14 -36.75 -29.30
C ILE A 348 -15.41 -36.08 -27.94
N ILE A 349 -15.10 -34.79 -27.81
CA ILE A 349 -15.37 -34.03 -26.57
C ILE A 349 -16.85 -34.06 -26.22
N LYS A 350 -17.74 -33.72 -27.18
CA LYS A 350 -19.20 -33.70 -26.96
C LYS A 350 -19.74 -35.06 -26.53
N THR A 351 -19.27 -36.13 -27.16
CA THR A 351 -19.76 -37.49 -26.93
C THR A 351 -19.28 -38.07 -25.60
N LYS A 352 -18.00 -37.83 -25.27
CA LYS A 352 -17.32 -38.54 -24.17
C LYS A 352 -17.30 -37.76 -22.86
N TYR A 353 -17.16 -36.43 -22.94
CA TYR A 353 -17.01 -35.58 -21.76
C TYR A 353 -18.33 -34.89 -21.36
N LYS A 354 -19.41 -35.10 -22.14
CA LYS A 354 -20.80 -34.70 -21.86
C LYS A 354 -20.91 -33.35 -21.13
N LEU A 355 -20.31 -32.31 -21.72
CA LEU A 355 -20.33 -30.98 -21.12
C LEU A 355 -21.75 -30.44 -21.08
N GLU A 356 -22.24 -30.12 -19.88
CA GLU A 356 -23.36 -29.21 -19.70
C GLU A 356 -22.82 -27.92 -19.08
N GLY A 357 -22.63 -26.89 -19.91
CA GLY A 357 -21.96 -25.66 -19.50
C GLY A 357 -20.49 -25.90 -19.17
N ASN A 358 -20.07 -25.51 -17.95
CA ASN A 358 -18.71 -25.70 -17.42
C ASN A 358 -18.63 -26.92 -16.48
N THR A 359 -19.40 -27.97 -16.73
CA THR A 359 -19.39 -29.18 -15.88
C THR A 359 -19.49 -30.44 -16.71
N ILE A 360 -18.70 -31.44 -16.35
CA ILE A 360 -18.74 -32.80 -16.90
C ILE A 360 -19.79 -33.59 -16.11
N LYS A 361 -20.70 -34.25 -16.82
CA LYS A 361 -21.76 -35.09 -16.24
C LYS A 361 -21.37 -36.54 -16.05
#